data_AF-A4V7X3-F1
#
_entry.id   AF-A4V7X3-F1
#
_cell.length_a   1.000
_cell.length_b   1.000
_cell.length_c   1.000
_cell.angle_alpha   90.00
_cell.angle_beta   90.00
_cell.angle_gamma   90.00
#
_symmetry.space_group_name_H-M   'P 1'
#
loop_
_entity.id
_entity.type
_entity.pdbx_description
1 polymer ?
#
loop_
_entity_poly.entity_id
_entity_poly.type
_entity_poly.pdbx_seq_one_letter_code
_entity_poly.pdbx_strand_id
1 'polypeptide(L)'
;MNDQRRIQLMLRSPKAMMEFAINGRLPQVYTPASPLITLIESVPVRLRSRITCVNIGPDLGYQGIHRFQSLAQALNWLKPSYTSASYPSEGWRMKRFTKQLSIDDLAAFCKIPGSLLPALKNQR
;
A
#
# COMPACT_ATOMS: atom_id res chain seq x y z
N MET A 1 5.62 -20.17 -4.56
CA MET A 1 5.87 -19.45 -3.30
C MET A 1 4.65 -18.61 -2.85
N ASN A 2 3.42 -19.14 -3.01
CA ASN A 2 2.16 -18.44 -2.68
C ASN A 2 1.31 -19.22 -1.65
N ASP A 3 1.59 -20.51 -1.47
CA ASP A 3 0.76 -21.41 -0.65
C ASP A 3 0.89 -21.14 0.85
N GLN A 4 2.07 -20.72 1.33
CA GLN A 4 2.27 -20.32 2.72
C GLN A 4 1.36 -19.16 3.14
N ARG A 5 1.18 -18.16 2.27
CA ARG A 5 0.26 -17.02 2.53
C ARG A 5 -1.19 -17.49 2.57
N ARG A 6 -1.57 -18.41 1.70
CA ARG A 6 -2.92 -19.01 1.66
C ARG A 6 -3.20 -19.83 2.92
N ILE A 7 -2.21 -20.59 3.39
CA ILE A 7 -2.28 -21.33 4.67
C ILE A 7 -2.41 -20.36 5.84
N GLN A 8 -1.60 -19.30 5.90
CA GLN A 8 -1.72 -18.27 6.94
C GLN A 8 -3.10 -17.60 6.95
N LEU A 9 -3.70 -17.39 5.78
CA LEU A 9 -5.04 -16.83 5.66
C LEU A 9 -6.10 -17.80 6.22
N MET A 10 -5.99 -19.09 5.93
CA MET A 10 -6.88 -20.11 6.52
C MET A 10 -6.77 -20.16 8.04
N LEU A 11 -5.55 -20.04 8.58
CA LEU A 11 -5.32 -20.02 10.03
C LEU A 11 -5.91 -18.77 10.72
N ARG A 12 -6.00 -17.65 10.02
CA ARG A 12 -6.53 -16.38 10.57
C ARG A 12 -8.01 -16.16 10.35
N SER A 13 -8.61 -16.82 9.35
CA SER A 13 -10.00 -16.63 8.96
C SER A 13 -10.75 -17.96 9.01
N PRO A 14 -11.63 -18.16 10.00
CA PRO A 14 -12.49 -19.36 10.08
C PRO A 14 -13.32 -19.56 8.82
N LYS A 15 -13.75 -18.46 8.19
CA LYS A 15 -14.47 -18.48 6.91
C LYS A 15 -13.61 -19.08 5.78
N ALA A 16 -12.36 -18.65 5.65
CA ALA A 16 -11.46 -19.18 4.62
C ALA A 16 -11.13 -20.67 4.85
N MET A 17 -11.01 -21.09 6.11
CA MET A 17 -10.84 -22.50 6.46
C MET A 17 -12.08 -23.34 6.12
N MET A 18 -13.28 -22.83 6.41
CA MET A 18 -14.54 -23.50 6.07
C MET A 18 -14.74 -23.61 4.56
N GLU A 19 -14.48 -22.55 3.80
CA GLU A 19 -14.55 -22.55 2.33
C GLU A 19 -13.59 -23.57 1.71
N PHE A 20 -12.38 -23.73 2.28
CA PHE A 20 -11.44 -24.76 1.88
C PHE A 20 -11.95 -26.17 2.21
N ALA A 21 -12.48 -26.38 3.42
CA ALA A 21 -13.00 -27.68 3.85
C ALA A 21 -14.19 -28.15 2.99
N ILE A 22 -15.04 -27.23 2.56
CA ILE A 22 -16.23 -27.55 1.73
C ILE A 22 -15.86 -27.74 0.26
N ASN A 23 -15.03 -26.86 -0.31
CA ASN A 23 -14.83 -26.79 -1.76
C ASN A 23 -13.49 -27.37 -2.23
N GLY A 24 -12.58 -27.71 -1.31
CA GLY A 24 -11.21 -28.16 -1.62
C GLY A 24 -10.31 -27.10 -2.26
N ARG A 25 -10.75 -25.84 -2.33
CA ARG A 25 -10.05 -24.74 -3.03
C ARG A 25 -9.33 -23.84 -2.06
N LEU A 26 -8.03 -23.64 -2.27
CA LEU A 26 -7.22 -22.73 -1.47
C LEU A 26 -7.70 -21.27 -1.62
N PRO A 27 -7.79 -20.50 -0.53
CA PRO A 27 -8.32 -19.14 -0.58
C PRO A 27 -7.43 -18.24 -1.44
N GLN A 28 -8.04 -17.32 -2.19
CA GLN A 28 -7.28 -16.39 -3.01
C GLN A 28 -6.68 -15.30 -2.13
N VAL A 29 -5.36 -15.12 -2.23
CA VAL A 29 -4.65 -14.03 -1.57
C VAL A 29 -4.56 -12.88 -2.55
N TYR A 30 -4.95 -11.69 -2.11
CA TYR A 30 -4.76 -10.48 -2.88
C TYR A 30 -3.46 -9.80 -2.49
N THR A 31 -2.81 -9.09 -3.41
CA THR A 31 -1.70 -8.19 -3.08
C THR A 31 -2.02 -6.85 -3.73
N PRO A 32 -2.18 -5.77 -2.94
CA PRO A 32 -2.57 -4.48 -3.48
C PRO A 32 -1.42 -3.92 -4.29
N ALA A 33 -1.76 -3.40 -5.47
CA ALA A 33 -0.82 -2.82 -6.41
C ALA A 33 -1.44 -1.54 -6.97
N SER A 34 -0.82 -0.39 -6.71
CA SER A 34 -1.26 0.91 -7.21
C SER A 34 -0.03 1.75 -7.58
N PRO A 35 -0.17 2.77 -8.45
CA PRO A 35 0.93 3.67 -8.78
C PRO A 35 1.57 4.30 -7.54
N LEU A 36 0.76 4.60 -6.51
CA LEU A 36 1.23 5.15 -5.25
C LEU A 36 2.05 4.14 -4.44
N ILE A 37 1.60 2.87 -4.38
CA ILE A 37 2.37 1.81 -3.70
C ILE A 37 3.73 1.66 -4.37
N THR A 38 3.78 1.59 -5.70
CA THR A 38 5.03 1.47 -6.45
C THR A 38 5.98 2.66 -6.18
N LEU A 39 5.44 3.88 -6.16
CA LEU A 39 6.22 5.08 -5.84
C LEU A 39 6.76 5.05 -4.40
N ILE A 40 5.96 4.66 -3.42
CA ILE A 40 6.41 4.61 -2.02
C ILE A 40 7.41 3.45 -1.83
N GLU A 41 7.25 2.36 -2.57
CA GLU A 41 8.18 1.23 -2.53
C GLU A 41 9.55 1.57 -3.12
N SER A 42 9.63 2.49 -4.09
CA SER A 42 10.93 2.98 -4.60
C SER A 42 11.68 3.82 -3.56
N VAL A 43 10.98 4.49 -2.64
CA VAL A 43 11.63 5.22 -1.54
C VAL A 43 12.30 4.22 -0.57
N PRO A 44 13.60 4.39 -0.22
CA PRO A 44 14.27 3.53 0.74
C PRO A 44 13.56 3.48 2.10
N VAL A 45 13.45 2.29 2.70
CA VAL A 45 12.72 2.05 3.97
C VAL A 45 13.13 3.03 5.07
N ARG A 46 14.44 3.31 5.20
CA ARG A 46 15.00 4.24 6.21
C ARG A 46 14.51 5.68 6.03
N LEU A 47 14.12 6.08 4.83
CA LEU A 47 13.66 7.44 4.52
C LEU A 47 12.14 7.60 4.71
N ARG A 48 11.36 6.52 4.62
CA ARG A 48 9.88 6.56 4.69
C ARG A 48 9.36 7.11 6.01
N SER A 49 10.06 6.89 7.12
CA SER A 49 9.68 7.43 8.44
C SER A 49 9.96 8.93 8.58
N ARG A 50 10.87 9.47 7.76
CA ARG A 50 11.28 10.88 7.79
C ARG A 50 10.40 11.78 6.93
N ILE A 51 9.65 11.21 5.99
CA ILE A 51 8.63 11.91 5.21
C ILE A 51 7.34 11.91 6.03
N THR A 52 6.88 13.10 6.44
CA THR A 52 5.79 13.26 7.41
C THR A 52 4.60 14.03 6.83
N CYS A 53 3.51 14.14 7.59
CA CYS A 53 2.32 14.90 7.19
C CYS A 53 1.75 14.44 5.84
N VAL A 54 1.63 13.13 5.63
CA VAL A 54 1.26 12.54 4.35
C VAL A 54 -0.26 12.57 4.20
N ASN A 55 -0.74 13.16 3.11
CA ASN A 55 -2.15 13.18 2.74
C ASN A 55 -2.36 12.33 1.49
N ILE A 56 -3.14 11.27 1.59
CA ILE A 56 -3.55 10.44 0.45
C ILE A 56 -4.94 10.88 0.02
N GLY A 57 -5.11 11.22 -1.25
CA GLY A 57 -6.40 11.61 -1.80
C GLY A 57 -6.52 11.35 -3.31
N PRO A 58 -7.48 12.01 -3.99
CA PRO A 58 -7.84 11.69 -5.37
C PRO A 58 -6.70 11.90 -6.36
N ASP A 59 -5.85 12.90 -6.12
CA ASP A 59 -4.65 13.18 -6.92
C ASP A 59 -3.61 12.05 -6.88
N LEU A 60 -3.68 11.21 -5.84
CA LEU A 60 -2.84 10.02 -5.66
C LEU A 60 -3.61 8.72 -5.94
N GLY A 61 -4.83 8.81 -6.47
CA GLY A 61 -5.64 7.66 -6.91
C GLY A 61 -6.53 7.02 -5.84
N TYR A 62 -6.86 7.75 -4.78
CA TYR A 62 -7.72 7.26 -3.69
C TYR A 62 -8.87 8.23 -3.42
N GLN A 63 -10.07 7.70 -3.17
CA GLN A 63 -11.24 8.45 -2.77
C GLN A 63 -11.07 8.96 -1.34
N GLY A 64 -11.67 10.12 -1.05
CA GLY A 64 -11.54 10.77 0.25
C GLY A 64 -10.14 11.34 0.51
N ILE A 65 -9.92 11.90 1.70
CA ILE A 65 -8.61 12.39 2.15
C ILE A 65 -8.23 11.62 3.41
N HIS A 66 -7.14 10.86 3.34
CA HIS A 66 -6.59 10.09 4.45
C HIS A 66 -5.26 10.69 4.88
N ARG A 67 -5.16 11.07 6.16
CA ARG A 67 -3.95 11.70 6.72
C ARG A 67 -3.15 10.70 7.54
N PHE A 68 -1.84 10.70 7.35
CA PHE A 68 -0.89 9.84 8.05
C PHE A 68 0.29 10.65 8.58
N GLN A 69 0.85 10.22 9.71
CA GLN A 69 1.99 10.91 10.29
C GLN A 69 3.27 10.69 9.48
N SER A 70 3.41 9.52 8.83
CA SER A 70 4.57 9.20 8.01
C SER A 70 4.23 8.38 6.77
N LEU A 71 5.14 8.38 5.80
CA LEU A 71 5.02 7.58 4.58
C LEU A 71 5.04 6.07 4.88
N ALA A 72 5.72 5.66 5.95
CA ALA A 72 5.71 4.28 6.42
C ALA A 72 4.31 3.86 6.92
N GLN A 73 3.61 4.73 7.66
CA GLN A 73 2.23 4.45 8.10
C GLN A 73 1.27 4.41 6.92
N ALA A 74 1.40 5.35 5.99
CA ALA A 74 0.66 5.36 4.72
C ALA A 74 0.85 4.03 3.97
N LEU A 75 2.09 3.56 3.79
CA LEU A 75 2.36 2.28 3.13
C LEU A 75 1.73 1.10 3.87
N ASN A 76 1.79 1.10 5.21
CA ASN A 76 1.19 0.01 5.99
C ASN A 76 -0.34 -0.02 5.85
N TRP A 77 -1.00 1.13 5.65
CA TRP A 77 -2.43 1.16 5.32
C TRP A 77 -2.70 0.68 3.89
N LEU A 78 -1.87 1.11 2.94
CA LEU A 78 -2.00 0.75 1.53
C LEU A 78 -1.74 -0.75 1.27
N LYS A 79 -0.67 -1.27 1.85
CA LYS A 79 -0.18 -2.64 1.71
C LYS A 79 0.30 -3.14 3.07
N PRO A 80 -0.62 -3.59 3.93
CA PRO A 80 -0.27 -4.15 5.22
C PRO A 80 0.62 -5.40 5.10
N SER A 81 1.44 -5.65 6.12
CA SER A 81 2.31 -6.84 6.17
C SER A 81 1.55 -8.15 6.35
N TYR A 82 0.30 -8.10 6.80
CA TYR A 82 -0.53 -9.29 6.99
C TYR A 82 -1.17 -9.75 5.67
N THR A 83 -1.35 -11.05 5.55
CA THR A 83 -2.10 -11.65 4.44
C THR A 83 -3.60 -11.50 4.69
N SER A 84 -4.34 -11.01 3.69
CA SER A 84 -5.80 -10.87 3.74
C SER A 84 -6.41 -11.14 2.36
N ALA A 85 -7.70 -11.50 2.35
CA ALA A 85 -8.50 -11.58 1.13
C ALA A 85 -8.84 -10.18 0.57
N SER A 86 -8.93 -9.17 1.45
CA SER A 86 -9.17 -7.78 1.07
C SER A 86 -8.44 -6.83 2.02
N TYR A 87 -8.01 -5.69 1.49
CA TYR A 87 -7.33 -4.65 2.25
C TYR A 87 -8.19 -3.39 2.34
N PRO A 88 -8.19 -2.67 3.47
CA PRO A 88 -9.02 -1.48 3.64
C PRO A 88 -8.81 -0.43 2.54
N SER A 89 -7.56 -0.22 2.12
CA SER A 89 -7.17 0.75 1.09
C SER A 89 -7.82 0.48 -0.28
N GLU A 90 -8.11 -0.77 -0.63
CA GLU A 90 -8.70 -1.12 -1.94
C GLU A 90 -10.15 -0.65 -2.06
N GLY A 91 -10.89 -0.52 -0.95
CA GLY A 91 -12.24 0.04 -0.95
C GLY A 91 -12.27 1.52 -1.39
N TRP A 92 -11.18 2.24 -1.14
CA TRP A 92 -11.03 3.66 -1.49
C TRP A 92 -10.30 3.86 -2.82
N ARG A 93 -9.76 2.81 -3.42
CA ARG A 93 -8.95 2.93 -4.62
C ARG A 93 -9.78 3.34 -5.83
N MET A 94 -9.32 4.37 -6.54
CA MET A 94 -9.89 4.77 -7.82
C MET A 94 -9.39 3.84 -8.93
N LYS A 95 -10.18 2.84 -9.32
CA LYS A 95 -9.79 1.81 -10.32
C LYS A 95 -9.43 2.38 -11.70
N ARG A 96 -9.96 3.55 -12.05
CA ARG A 96 -9.69 4.24 -13.32
C ARG A 96 -8.46 5.17 -13.26
N PHE A 97 -7.79 5.27 -12.12
CA PHE A 97 -6.61 6.10 -11.96
C PHE A 97 -5.39 5.43 -12.62
N THR A 98 -4.92 6.03 -13.71
CA THR A 98 -3.81 5.51 -14.53
C THR A 98 -2.59 6.44 -14.54
N LYS A 99 -2.66 7.59 -13.87
CA LYS A 99 -1.55 8.55 -13.81
C LYS A 99 -0.33 7.90 -13.16
N GLN A 100 0.82 8.00 -13.83
CA GLN A 100 2.10 7.66 -13.22
C GLN A 100 2.47 8.76 -12.21
N LEU A 101 2.75 8.35 -10.98
CA LEU A 101 3.11 9.26 -9.91
C LEU A 101 4.63 9.40 -9.81
N SER A 102 5.09 10.62 -9.61
CA SER A 102 6.47 10.96 -9.35
C SER A 102 6.68 11.47 -7.92
N ILE A 103 7.94 11.64 -7.51
CA ILE A 103 8.27 12.23 -6.19
C ILE A 103 7.76 13.67 -6.10
N ASP A 104 7.73 14.40 -7.20
CA ASP A 104 7.23 15.78 -7.24
C ASP A 104 5.71 15.82 -6.98
N ASP A 105 4.95 14.86 -7.52
CA ASP A 105 3.52 14.70 -7.19
C ASP A 105 3.32 14.39 -5.70
N LEU A 106 4.18 13.55 -5.11
CA LEU A 106 4.12 13.21 -3.69
C LEU A 106 4.48 14.42 -2.80
N ALA A 107 5.43 15.24 -3.22
CA ALA A 107 5.92 16.40 -2.47
C ALA A 107 4.83 17.46 -2.22
N ALA A 108 3.82 17.54 -3.09
CA ALA A 108 2.67 18.42 -2.89
C ALA A 108 1.78 17.97 -1.70
N PHE A 109 1.81 16.68 -1.35
CA PHE A 109 0.93 16.09 -0.35
C PHE A 109 1.65 15.54 0.88
N CYS A 110 2.95 15.81 1.02
CA CYS A 110 3.71 15.44 2.21
C CYS A 110 4.83 16.44 2.50
N LYS A 111 5.32 16.40 3.73
CA LYS A 111 6.49 17.18 4.14
C LYS A 111 7.74 16.32 3.98
N ILE A 112 8.53 16.65 2.97
CA ILE A 112 9.84 16.05 2.72
C ILE A 112 10.92 16.96 3.32
N PRO A 113 11.76 16.47 4.25
CA PRO A 113 12.92 17.22 4.71
C PRO A 113 13.84 17.60 3.54
N GLY A 114 14.28 18.86 3.46
CA GLY A 114 15.08 19.36 2.33
C GLY A 114 16.38 18.57 2.09
N SER A 115 16.97 18.00 3.15
CA SER A 115 18.15 17.12 3.06
C SER A 115 17.92 15.78 2.35
N LEU A 116 16.66 15.38 2.12
CA LEU A 116 16.29 14.13 1.47
C LEU A 116 15.95 14.30 -0.02
N LEU A 117 15.62 15.51 -0.49
CA LEU A 117 15.24 15.75 -1.88
C LEU A 117 16.29 15.28 -2.90
N PRO A 118 17.61 15.49 -2.71
CA PRO A 118 18.62 15.00 -3.66
C PRO A 118 18.67 13.47 -3.71
N ALA A 119 18.56 12.82 -2.55
CA ALA A 119 18.61 11.36 -2.43
C ALA A 119 17.38 10.67 -3.06
N LEU A 120 16.22 11.34 -3.02
CA LEU A 120 14.99 10.84 -3.65
C LEU A 120 15.02 11.05 -5.18
N LYS A 121 15.49 12.20 -5.66
CA LYS A 121 15.53 12.51 -7.10
C LYS A 121 16.50 11.64 -7.91
N ASN A 122 17.56 11.14 -7.27
CA ASN A 122 18.56 10.26 -7.90
C ASN A 122 18.09 8.79 -8.07
N GLN A 123 16.85 8.45 -7.69
CA GLN A 123 16.31 7.08 -7.76
C GLN A 123 15.52 6.80 -9.06
N ARG A 124 15.89 7.44 -10.17
CA ARG A 124 15.28 7.23 -11.50
C ARG A 124 16.19 6.41 -12.40
#